data_AF-A0A177BZ91-F1
#
_entry.id   AF-A0A177BZ91-F1
#
_cell.length_a   1.000
_cell.length_b   1.000
_cell.length_c   1.000
_cell.angle_alpha   90.00
_cell.angle_beta   90.00
_cell.angle_gamma   90.00
#
_symmetry.space_group_name_H-M   'P 1'
#
loop_
_entity.id
_entity.type
_entity.pdbx_description
1 polymer ?
#
loop_
_entity_poly.entity_id
_entity_poly.type
_entity_poly.pdbx_seq_one_letter_code
_entity_poly.pdbx_strand_id
1 'polypeptide(L)'
;MPNGAWVLGDLFLKDYGHEGSIVKLWEMHWMFPCKLGVYPLHDGKFEDFETIFTSLISKDIHDPFSDECTSAFLLTACALSKKPHASSRDGREIPLYIRKPNGTGPLPTVLLITSIDGHRPDNTEHTAEHLAQWSRGEERLDEKKVIEWGLSAGGYYALRVAHTHANLLKSASGHGAGTHYYIERELVLVNGVLDGCMPVEDSMLLAESGSQKEMRLVQERAHIGYPEASSFVYPWMESTLNA
;
A
#
# COMPACT_ATOMS: atom_id res chain seq x y z
N MET A 1 -15.90 -19.54 -6.61
CA MET A 1 -15.61 -19.88 -8.03
C MET A 1 -16.47 -21.07 -8.49
N PRO A 2 -17.22 -20.95 -9.60
CA PRO A 2 -18.22 -21.94 -10.04
C PRO A 2 -17.69 -23.36 -10.34
N ASN A 3 -16.38 -23.51 -10.55
CA ASN A 3 -15.72 -24.78 -10.88
C ASN A 3 -14.64 -25.19 -9.87
N GLY A 4 -14.48 -24.46 -8.76
CA GLY A 4 -13.43 -24.71 -7.76
C GLY A 4 -12.00 -24.38 -8.20
N ALA A 5 -11.79 -23.76 -9.37
CA ALA A 5 -10.48 -23.32 -9.84
C ALA A 5 -10.23 -21.85 -9.49
N TRP A 6 -9.00 -21.52 -9.07
CA TRP A 6 -8.52 -20.16 -8.88
C TRP A 6 -8.39 -19.42 -10.22
N VAL A 7 -8.63 -18.11 -10.26
CA VAL A 7 -8.34 -17.24 -11.42
C VAL A 7 -6.84 -17.21 -11.70
N LEU A 8 -6.03 -17.20 -10.63
CA LEU A 8 -4.58 -17.40 -10.72
C LEU A 8 -4.20 -18.79 -11.26
N GLY A 9 -5.14 -19.76 -11.27
CA GLY A 9 -4.92 -21.11 -11.77
C GLY A 9 -3.72 -21.78 -11.10
N ASP A 10 -2.86 -22.40 -11.90
CA ASP A 10 -1.64 -23.06 -11.43
C ASP A 10 -0.66 -22.09 -10.75
N LEU A 11 -0.75 -20.77 -10.99
CA LEU A 11 0.13 -19.79 -10.33
C LEU A 11 -0.09 -19.74 -8.81
N PHE A 12 -1.29 -20.05 -8.34
CA PHE A 12 -1.60 -20.11 -6.90
C PHE A 12 -0.88 -21.26 -6.20
N LEU A 13 -0.69 -22.39 -6.91
CA LEU A 13 -0.04 -23.60 -6.40
C LEU A 13 1.42 -23.73 -6.84
N LYS A 14 1.93 -22.73 -7.57
CA LYS A 14 3.26 -22.80 -8.17
C LYS A 14 4.32 -22.59 -7.09
N ASP A 15 5.17 -23.60 -6.92
CA ASP A 15 6.45 -23.41 -6.23
C ASP A 15 7.38 -22.58 -7.14
N TYR A 16 7.88 -21.47 -6.60
CA TYR A 16 8.85 -20.59 -7.26
C TYR A 16 10.30 -21.00 -6.99
N GLY A 17 10.51 -22.20 -6.43
CA GLY A 17 11.80 -22.86 -6.24
C GLY A 17 12.51 -22.51 -4.93
N HIS A 18 11.90 -21.69 -4.09
CA HIS A 18 12.47 -21.22 -2.82
C HIS A 18 11.73 -21.77 -1.58
N GLU A 19 10.60 -22.46 -1.76
CA GLU A 19 9.80 -22.98 -0.66
C GLU A 19 10.66 -23.88 0.26
N GLY A 20 10.49 -23.71 1.57
CA GLY A 20 11.22 -24.47 2.58
C GLY A 20 12.72 -24.17 2.69
N SER A 21 13.26 -23.16 1.99
CA SER A 21 14.68 -22.83 2.05
C SER A 21 14.89 -21.32 2.19
N ILE A 22 15.24 -20.88 3.40
CA ILE A 22 15.55 -19.49 3.68
C ILE A 22 16.75 -18.96 2.89
N VAL A 23 17.74 -19.82 2.57
CA VAL A 23 18.89 -19.47 1.73
C VAL A 23 18.43 -19.08 0.33
N LYS A 24 17.69 -19.97 -0.34
CA LYS A 24 17.11 -19.69 -1.66
C LYS A 24 16.18 -18.48 -1.65
N LEU A 25 15.33 -18.33 -0.62
CA LEU A 25 14.47 -17.15 -0.49
C LEU A 25 15.30 -15.87 -0.46
N TRP A 26 16.35 -15.83 0.35
CA TRP A 26 17.27 -14.70 0.43
C TRP A 26 17.96 -14.44 -0.91
N GLU A 27 18.62 -15.44 -1.48
CA GLU A 27 19.46 -15.29 -2.66
C GLU A 27 18.67 -14.98 -3.94
N MET A 28 17.50 -15.61 -4.11
CA MET A 28 16.70 -15.50 -5.33
C MET A 28 15.77 -14.29 -5.33
N HIS A 29 15.22 -13.92 -4.17
CA HIS A 29 14.10 -12.97 -4.12
C HIS A 29 14.38 -11.70 -3.31
N TRP A 30 15.14 -11.77 -2.22
CA TRP A 30 15.25 -10.62 -1.30
C TRP A 30 16.57 -9.86 -1.41
N MET A 31 17.69 -10.56 -1.58
CA MET A 31 19.02 -9.93 -1.57
C MET A 31 19.14 -8.84 -2.65
N PHE A 32 18.69 -9.13 -3.88
CA PHE A 32 18.79 -8.17 -4.98
C PHE A 32 17.91 -6.92 -4.74
N PRO A 33 16.60 -7.04 -4.41
CA PRO A 33 15.79 -5.89 -4.04
C PRO A 33 16.34 -5.08 -2.86
N CYS A 34 16.82 -5.74 -1.79
CA CYS A 34 17.41 -5.08 -0.63
C CYS A 34 18.67 -4.27 -0.99
N LYS A 35 19.49 -4.76 -1.94
CA LYS A 35 20.70 -4.04 -2.39
C LYS A 35 20.38 -2.80 -3.21
N LEU A 36 19.33 -2.87 -4.02
CA LEU A 36 18.94 -1.77 -4.90
C LEU A 36 17.98 -0.78 -4.25
N GLY A 37 17.40 -1.10 -3.10
CA GLY A 37 16.36 -0.27 -2.48
C GLY A 37 15.18 -0.07 -3.43
N VAL A 38 14.76 -1.12 -4.14
CA VAL A 38 13.54 -1.06 -4.97
C VAL A 38 12.32 -1.18 -4.08
N TYR A 39 11.18 -0.66 -4.52
CA TYR A 39 9.90 -0.74 -3.80
C TYR A 39 9.65 -2.15 -3.25
N PRO A 40 9.29 -2.32 -1.95
CA PRO A 40 9.04 -1.30 -0.92
C PRO A 40 10.27 -0.87 -0.08
N LEU A 41 11.48 -1.24 -0.48
CA LEU A 41 12.71 -1.14 0.32
C LEU A 41 13.51 0.17 0.14
N HIS A 42 12.89 1.22 -0.40
CA HIS A 42 13.56 2.46 -0.83
C HIS A 42 14.39 3.14 0.27
N ASP A 43 13.90 3.16 1.50
CA ASP A 43 14.56 3.78 2.65
C ASP A 43 15.30 2.76 3.55
N GLY A 44 15.27 1.49 3.17
CA GLY A 44 15.92 0.41 3.89
C GLY A 44 17.42 0.37 3.65
N LYS A 45 18.19 -0.05 4.66
CA LYS A 45 19.62 -0.36 4.50
C LYS A 45 19.80 -1.85 4.31
N PHE A 46 20.59 -2.24 3.31
CA PHE A 46 20.88 -3.64 3.02
C PHE A 46 21.35 -4.40 4.27
N GLU A 47 22.21 -3.79 5.08
CA GLU A 47 22.81 -4.42 6.27
C GLU A 47 21.78 -4.76 7.36
N ASP A 48 20.68 -3.98 7.44
CA ASP A 48 19.60 -4.25 8.39
C ASP A 48 18.87 -5.57 8.01
N PHE A 49 18.73 -5.86 6.71
CA PHE A 49 18.15 -7.12 6.20
C PHE A 49 19.15 -8.28 6.23
N GLU A 50 20.38 -8.04 5.76
CA GLU A 50 21.42 -9.08 5.68
C GLU A 50 21.68 -9.73 7.06
N THR A 51 21.66 -8.93 8.12
CA THR A 51 21.83 -9.42 9.49
C THR A 51 20.71 -10.40 9.88
N ILE A 52 19.46 -10.11 9.51
CA ILE A 52 18.29 -10.95 9.82
C ILE A 52 18.40 -12.27 9.05
N PHE A 53 18.60 -12.21 7.73
CA PHE A 53 18.68 -13.40 6.88
C PHE A 53 19.88 -14.27 7.23
N THR A 54 21.03 -13.68 7.57
CA THR A 54 22.19 -14.44 8.07
C THR A 54 21.84 -15.19 9.36
N SER A 55 21.09 -14.56 10.28
CA SER A 55 20.64 -15.24 11.50
C SER A 55 19.69 -16.39 11.20
N LEU A 56 18.68 -16.17 10.36
CA LEU A 56 17.71 -17.20 9.97
C LEU A 56 18.41 -18.39 9.29
N ILE A 57 19.31 -18.11 8.34
CA ILE A 57 20.12 -19.13 7.64
C ILE A 57 20.96 -19.94 8.64
N SER A 58 21.69 -19.26 9.53
CA SER A 58 22.58 -19.95 10.50
C SER A 58 21.84 -20.87 11.48
N LYS A 59 20.55 -20.58 11.74
CA LYS A 59 19.69 -21.34 12.64
C LYS A 59 18.75 -22.30 11.91
N ASP A 60 18.84 -22.36 10.58
CA ASP A 60 17.95 -23.14 9.71
C ASP A 60 16.45 -22.83 9.94
N ILE A 61 16.12 -21.56 10.18
CA ILE A 61 14.73 -21.11 10.36
C ILE A 61 14.16 -20.73 9.00
N HIS A 62 13.19 -21.51 8.52
CA HIS A 62 12.62 -21.37 7.17
C HIS A 62 11.09 -21.45 7.13
N ASP A 63 10.42 -21.65 8.27
CA ASP A 63 8.96 -21.53 8.39
C ASP A 63 8.58 -20.05 8.63
N PRO A 64 7.97 -19.35 7.65
CA PRO A 64 7.60 -17.94 7.80
C PRO A 64 6.49 -17.71 8.83
N PHE A 65 5.77 -18.74 9.25
CA PHE A 65 4.68 -18.63 10.24
C PHE A 65 5.14 -18.93 11.67
N SER A 66 6.41 -19.28 11.87
CA SER A 66 6.98 -19.59 13.18
C SER A 66 7.28 -18.34 14.01
N ASP A 67 7.18 -18.49 15.34
CA ASP A 67 7.57 -17.44 16.29
C ASP A 67 9.06 -17.15 16.19
N GLU A 68 9.89 -18.14 15.88
CA GLU A 68 11.33 -18.02 15.71
C GLU A 68 11.67 -17.15 14.52
N CYS A 69 10.99 -17.34 13.38
CA CYS A 69 11.14 -16.49 12.21
C CYS A 69 10.79 -15.04 12.56
N THR A 70 9.62 -14.82 13.14
CA THR A 70 9.16 -13.49 13.57
C THR A 70 10.14 -12.83 14.55
N SER A 71 10.65 -13.60 15.52
CA SER A 71 11.57 -13.11 16.54
C SER A 71 12.93 -12.67 15.97
N ALA A 72 13.37 -13.24 14.84
CA ALA A 72 14.60 -12.83 14.19
C ALA A 72 14.57 -11.36 13.72
N PHE A 73 13.39 -10.84 13.37
CA PHE A 73 13.20 -9.45 12.96
C PHE A 73 13.16 -8.49 14.15
N LEU A 74 12.67 -8.95 15.31
CA LEU A 74 12.49 -8.10 16.49
C LEU A 74 13.80 -7.48 16.99
N LEU A 75 14.92 -8.20 16.90
CA LEU A 75 16.22 -7.68 17.34
C LEU A 75 16.66 -6.46 16.52
N THR A 76 16.60 -6.57 15.19
CA THR A 76 16.91 -5.47 14.28
C THR A 76 15.93 -4.32 14.46
N ALA A 77 14.62 -4.60 14.54
CA ALA A 77 13.60 -3.58 14.78
C ALA A 77 13.83 -2.83 16.11
N CYS A 78 14.13 -3.54 17.20
CA CYS A 78 14.45 -2.94 18.50
C CYS A 78 15.75 -2.11 18.49
N ALA A 79 16.72 -2.47 17.64
CA ALA A 79 17.93 -1.68 17.48
C ALA A 79 17.66 -0.41 16.65
N LEU A 80 16.86 -0.53 15.59
CA LEU A 80 16.45 0.59 14.74
C LEU A 80 15.63 1.64 15.50
N SER A 81 14.71 1.21 16.37
CA SER A 81 13.90 2.11 17.18
C SER A 81 14.70 2.97 18.17
N LYS A 82 15.95 2.58 18.46
CA LYS A 82 16.88 3.33 19.32
C LYS A 82 17.79 4.29 18.55
N LYS A 83 17.85 4.20 17.20
CA LYS A 83 18.68 5.11 16.38
C LYS A 83 18.02 6.50 16.32
N PRO A 84 18.79 7.61 16.30
CA PRO A 84 18.24 8.99 16.34
C PRO A 84 17.40 9.40 15.11
N HIS A 85 17.40 8.61 14.02
CA HIS A 85 16.46 8.78 12.90
C HIS A 85 15.08 8.20 13.20
N ALA A 86 14.98 7.25 14.13
CA ALA A 86 13.76 6.92 14.87
C ALA A 86 13.56 7.93 16.02
N SER A 87 13.83 9.23 15.77
CA SER A 87 13.53 10.28 16.73
C SER A 87 12.02 10.41 16.85
N SER A 88 11.45 9.62 17.77
CA SER A 88 10.48 10.04 18.79
C SER A 88 9.44 11.09 18.34
N ARG A 89 8.95 10.95 17.11
CA ARG A 89 7.84 11.71 16.54
C ARG A 89 6.73 10.81 16.03
N ASP A 90 6.71 9.56 16.49
CA ASP A 90 5.43 8.91 16.81
C ASP A 90 4.85 9.68 18.01
N GLY A 91 4.47 10.92 17.76
CA GLY A 91 3.85 11.80 18.73
C GLY A 91 2.38 11.43 18.85
N ARG A 92 1.66 12.11 19.75
CA ARG A 92 0.18 12.07 19.78
C ARG A 92 -0.47 12.68 18.54
N GLU A 93 0.32 13.17 17.60
CA GLU A 93 -0.09 13.92 16.41
C GLU A 93 0.43 13.21 15.16
N ILE A 94 -0.47 12.95 14.20
CA ILE A 94 -0.13 12.38 12.90
C ILE A 94 0.22 13.56 11.98
N PRO A 95 1.47 13.67 11.49
CA PRO A 95 1.87 14.79 10.62
C PRO A 95 1.19 14.65 9.25
N LEU A 96 0.46 15.67 8.84
CA LEU A 96 -0.13 15.77 7.50
C LEU A 96 0.73 16.67 6.60
N TYR A 97 0.83 16.29 5.31
CA TYR A 97 1.50 17.06 4.28
C TYR A 97 0.47 17.52 3.26
N ILE A 98 0.42 18.84 3.04
CA ILE A 98 -0.56 19.46 2.15
C ILE A 98 0.19 20.04 0.95
N ARG A 99 -0.20 19.63 -0.25
CA ARG A 99 0.16 20.28 -1.50
C ARG A 99 -1.04 21.05 -2.01
N LYS A 100 -0.83 22.31 -2.40
CA LYS A 100 -1.91 23.15 -2.90
C LYS A 100 -1.61 23.74 -4.28
N PRO A 101 -2.60 23.78 -5.18
CA PRO A 101 -2.55 24.67 -6.32
C PRO A 101 -2.64 26.14 -5.89
N ASN A 102 -2.19 27.05 -6.75
CA ASN A 102 -2.34 28.49 -6.51
C ASN A 102 -3.82 28.88 -6.48
N GLY A 103 -4.28 29.56 -5.43
CA GLY A 103 -5.67 30.03 -5.29
C GLY A 103 -6.10 30.33 -3.85
N THR A 104 -7.30 30.91 -3.68
CA THR A 104 -7.87 31.33 -2.38
C THR A 104 -9.24 30.70 -2.06
N GLY A 105 -9.78 29.87 -2.96
CA GLY A 105 -11.10 29.24 -2.79
C GLY A 105 -11.06 27.99 -1.92
N PRO A 106 -12.23 27.44 -1.55
CA PRO A 106 -12.29 26.10 -0.98
C PRO A 106 -11.78 25.10 -2.04
N LEU A 107 -10.71 24.38 -1.71
CA LEU A 107 -10.03 23.50 -2.65
C LEU A 107 -10.59 22.07 -2.53
N PRO A 108 -10.85 21.38 -3.66
CA PRO A 108 -11.08 19.95 -3.61
C PRO A 108 -9.85 19.27 -3.00
N THR A 109 -10.10 18.28 -2.14
CA THR A 109 -9.05 17.64 -1.34
C THR A 109 -8.96 16.17 -1.71
N VAL A 110 -7.74 15.70 -1.98
CA VAL A 110 -7.42 14.27 -2.03
C VAL A 110 -6.59 13.95 -0.80
N LEU A 111 -7.16 13.16 0.11
CA LEU A 111 -6.43 12.58 1.23
C LEU A 111 -5.78 11.28 0.74
N LEU A 112 -4.44 11.24 0.79
CA LEU A 112 -3.66 10.08 0.38
C LEU A 112 -3.17 9.33 1.62
N ILE A 113 -3.51 8.04 1.73
CA ILE A 113 -2.90 7.13 2.71
C ILE A 113 -1.88 6.23 2.00
N THR A 114 -0.65 6.29 2.47
CA THR A 114 0.47 5.49 1.94
C THR A 114 0.44 4.05 2.47
N SER A 115 1.17 3.16 1.81
CA SER A 115 1.25 1.73 2.15
C SER A 115 2.17 1.46 3.35
N ILE A 116 2.38 0.18 3.68
CA ILE A 116 3.46 -0.29 4.55
C ILE A 116 4.79 0.27 4.03
N ASP A 117 5.62 0.76 4.94
CA ASP A 117 6.89 1.48 4.68
C ASP A 117 6.75 2.77 3.87
N GLY A 118 5.51 3.24 3.66
CA GLY A 118 5.27 4.48 2.97
C GLY A 118 5.72 5.70 3.76
N HIS A 119 6.62 6.48 3.19
CA HIS A 119 7.06 7.75 3.74
C HIS A 119 6.41 8.93 3.00
N ARG A 120 6.62 10.10 3.59
CA ARG A 120 5.86 11.34 3.36
C ARG A 120 5.75 11.80 1.89
N PRO A 121 6.55 11.30 0.92
CA PRO A 121 6.39 11.61 -0.50
C PRO A 121 6.40 10.42 -1.46
N ASP A 122 5.93 9.21 -1.11
CA ASP A 122 6.09 8.03 -2.00
C ASP A 122 5.62 8.19 -3.46
N ASN A 123 4.71 9.13 -3.73
CA ASN A 123 4.22 9.42 -5.09
C ASN A 123 5.04 10.49 -5.84
N THR A 124 6.16 10.98 -5.29
CA THR A 124 7.08 11.93 -5.94
C THR A 124 8.50 11.81 -5.40
N GLU A 125 9.50 11.89 -6.28
CA GLU A 125 10.90 11.94 -5.87
C GLU A 125 11.16 13.03 -4.81
N HIS A 126 11.98 12.71 -3.81
CA HIS A 126 12.46 13.65 -2.78
C HIS A 126 13.36 14.72 -3.42
N THR A 127 12.79 15.78 -3.99
CA THR A 127 13.56 16.95 -4.43
C THR A 127 13.45 18.10 -3.44
N ALA A 128 14.47 18.95 -3.37
CA ALA A 128 14.45 20.15 -2.51
C ALA A 128 13.30 21.09 -2.86
N GLU A 129 12.93 21.16 -4.14
CA GLU A 129 11.76 21.90 -4.63
C GLU A 129 10.45 21.31 -4.11
N HIS A 130 10.38 19.99 -4.02
CA HIS A 130 9.22 19.27 -3.51
C HIS A 130 8.92 19.60 -2.05
N LEU A 131 9.96 19.57 -1.21
CA LEU A 131 9.86 19.86 0.23
C LEU A 131 9.52 21.34 0.50
N ALA A 132 9.92 22.25 -0.39
CA ALA A 132 9.66 23.68 -0.26
C ALA A 132 8.18 24.06 -0.49
N GLN A 133 7.40 23.21 -1.15
CA GLN A 133 5.97 23.46 -1.44
C GLN A 133 5.02 23.03 -0.32
N TRP A 134 5.52 22.37 0.74
CA TRP A 134 4.69 21.87 1.83
C TRP A 134 4.54 22.90 2.95
N SER A 135 3.33 23.42 3.12
CA SER A 135 2.97 24.29 4.24
C SER A 135 2.49 23.49 5.45
N ARG A 136 2.86 23.92 6.66
CA ARG A 136 2.21 23.51 7.92
C ARG A 136 1.24 24.63 8.31
N GLY A 137 -0.07 24.45 8.10
CA GLY A 137 -1.04 25.47 8.45
C GLY A 137 -2.49 25.01 8.32
N GLU A 138 -3.33 25.54 9.19
CA GLU A 138 -4.79 25.39 9.20
C GLU A 138 -5.41 26.18 8.04
N GLU A 139 -6.06 25.49 7.10
CA GLU A 139 -6.66 26.09 5.90
C GLU A 139 -8.11 25.58 5.67
N ARG A 140 -8.89 26.35 4.88
CA ARG A 140 -10.30 26.06 4.53
C ARG A 140 -10.38 25.03 3.40
N LEU A 141 -10.39 23.75 3.77
CA LEU A 141 -10.71 22.65 2.85
C LEU A 141 -12.21 22.64 2.53
N ASP A 142 -12.57 22.21 1.32
CA ASP A 142 -13.97 21.93 1.01
C ASP A 142 -14.36 20.58 1.61
N GLU A 143 -14.99 20.61 2.79
CA GLU A 143 -15.48 19.41 3.49
C GLU A 143 -16.48 18.58 2.66
N LYS A 144 -17.05 19.14 1.59
CA LYS A 144 -17.96 18.43 0.67
C LYS A 144 -17.24 17.76 -0.50
N LYS A 145 -15.94 18.02 -0.69
CA LYS A 145 -15.13 17.52 -1.81
C LYS A 145 -13.83 16.86 -1.34
N VAL A 146 -13.97 15.88 -0.46
CA VAL A 146 -12.86 15.07 0.04
C VAL A 146 -12.88 13.69 -0.63
N ILE A 147 -11.83 13.33 -1.36
CA ILE A 147 -11.60 11.97 -1.88
C ILE A 147 -10.52 11.30 -1.06
N GLU A 148 -10.76 10.07 -0.64
CA GLU A 148 -9.77 9.22 0.00
C GLU A 148 -9.06 8.35 -1.05
N TRP A 149 -7.72 8.33 -1.08
CA TRP A 149 -6.96 7.52 -2.02
C TRP A 149 -5.88 6.72 -1.29
N GLY A 150 -5.86 5.40 -1.49
CA GLY A 150 -4.87 4.52 -0.87
C GLY A 150 -4.29 3.51 -1.84
N LEU A 151 -2.98 3.28 -1.74
CA LEU A 151 -2.27 2.28 -2.54
C LEU A 151 -1.78 1.11 -1.68
N SER A 152 -1.92 -0.12 -2.18
CA SER A 152 -1.52 -1.35 -1.49
C SER A 152 -2.17 -1.43 -0.09
N ALA A 153 -1.40 -1.52 1.00
CA ALA A 153 -1.94 -1.47 2.36
C ALA A 153 -2.66 -0.15 2.69
N GLY A 154 -2.26 0.95 2.03
CA GLY A 154 -2.98 2.22 2.11
C GLY A 154 -4.39 2.12 1.55
N GLY A 155 -4.58 1.27 0.55
CA GLY A 155 -5.89 0.95 0.01
C GLY A 155 -6.82 0.33 1.07
N TYR A 156 -6.33 -0.57 1.93
CA TYR A 156 -7.14 -1.11 3.05
C TYR A 156 -7.67 0.01 3.96
N TYR A 157 -6.82 0.98 4.30
CA TYR A 157 -7.22 2.10 5.15
C TYR A 157 -8.21 3.04 4.45
N ALA A 158 -7.98 3.34 3.17
CA ALA A 158 -8.90 4.15 2.36
C ALA A 158 -10.31 3.54 2.36
N LEU A 159 -10.39 2.23 2.18
CA LEU A 159 -11.65 1.49 2.22
C LEU A 159 -12.28 1.48 3.62
N ARG A 160 -11.48 1.32 4.67
CA ARG A 160 -11.97 1.35 6.05
C ARG A 160 -12.53 2.71 6.45
N VAL A 161 -11.90 3.81 6.01
CA VAL A 161 -12.43 5.17 6.23
C VAL A 161 -13.72 5.36 5.45
N ALA A 162 -13.79 4.91 4.20
CA ALA A 162 -15.02 4.93 3.41
C ALA A 162 -16.17 4.18 4.08
N HIS A 163 -15.89 3.07 4.76
CA HIS A 163 -16.89 2.30 5.50
C HIS A 163 -17.31 2.96 6.82
N THR A 164 -16.35 3.40 7.64
CA THR A 164 -16.61 3.87 9.02
C THR A 164 -16.97 5.35 9.11
N HIS A 165 -16.57 6.14 8.12
CA HIS A 165 -16.70 7.61 8.09
C HIS A 165 -17.24 8.09 6.74
N ALA A 166 -18.07 7.27 6.08
CA ALA A 166 -18.70 7.54 4.79
C ALA A 166 -19.22 8.99 4.64
N ASN A 167 -19.84 9.53 5.68
CA ASN A 167 -20.45 10.86 5.69
C ASN A 167 -19.46 12.03 5.56
N LEU A 168 -18.16 11.79 5.73
CA LEU A 168 -17.10 12.80 5.61
C LEU A 168 -16.41 12.80 4.24
N LEU A 169 -16.71 11.82 3.37
CA LEU A 169 -16.01 11.63 2.10
C LEU A 169 -16.96 11.76 0.92
N LYS A 170 -16.54 12.42 -0.16
CA LYS A 170 -17.22 12.40 -1.45
C LYS A 170 -17.10 11.00 -2.07
N SER A 171 -15.89 10.44 -2.13
CA SER A 171 -15.60 9.11 -2.67
C SER A 171 -14.28 8.54 -2.13
N ALA A 172 -13.98 7.28 -2.46
CA ALA A 172 -12.72 6.64 -2.13
C ALA A 172 -12.16 5.78 -3.28
N SER A 173 -10.83 5.65 -3.35
CA SER A 173 -10.09 4.78 -4.27
C SER A 173 -9.09 3.93 -3.49
N GLY A 174 -9.18 2.60 -3.64
CA GLY A 174 -8.27 1.65 -2.99
C GLY A 174 -7.58 0.75 -4.01
N HIS A 175 -6.25 0.81 -4.10
CA HIS A 175 -5.49 -0.06 -4.99
C HIS A 175 -4.91 -1.25 -4.24
N GLY A 176 -5.02 -2.46 -4.78
CA GLY A 176 -4.40 -3.66 -4.19
C GLY A 176 -4.81 -3.90 -2.74
N ALA A 177 -6.08 -3.69 -2.42
CA ALA A 177 -6.58 -3.68 -1.05
C ALA A 177 -7.44 -4.90 -0.73
N GLY A 178 -6.94 -5.84 0.07
CA GLY A 178 -7.73 -6.96 0.59
C GLY A 178 -8.56 -6.53 1.81
N THR A 179 -9.86 -6.28 1.65
CA THR A 179 -10.71 -5.83 2.79
C THR A 179 -12.09 -6.50 2.80
N HIS A 180 -12.34 -7.38 3.76
CA HIS A 180 -13.55 -8.22 3.88
C HIS A 180 -14.84 -7.50 4.38
N TYR A 181 -14.84 -6.18 4.63
CA TYR A 181 -16.00 -5.45 5.22
C TYR A 181 -16.25 -4.10 4.53
N TYR A 182 -17.02 -4.12 3.44
CA TYR A 182 -17.00 -3.11 2.39
C TYR A 182 -18.40 -2.56 2.09
N ILE A 183 -18.84 -1.55 2.83
CA ILE A 183 -20.25 -1.12 2.72
C ILE A 183 -20.34 0.41 2.77
N GLU A 184 -20.93 1.00 1.71
CA GLU A 184 -21.83 2.19 1.72
C GLU A 184 -21.53 3.44 0.83
N ARG A 185 -20.40 3.57 0.11
CA ARG A 185 -20.10 4.79 -0.73
C ARG A 185 -19.64 4.51 -2.17
N GLU A 186 -19.69 5.55 -3.01
CA GLU A 186 -19.15 5.56 -4.39
C GLU A 186 -17.62 5.35 -4.34
N LEU A 187 -17.18 4.25 -4.93
CA LEU A 187 -15.87 3.69 -4.66
C LEU A 187 -15.34 2.97 -5.89
N VAL A 188 -14.06 3.21 -6.20
CA VAL A 188 -13.32 2.42 -7.18
C VAL A 188 -12.23 1.55 -6.57
N LEU A 189 -12.30 0.24 -6.79
CA LEU A 189 -11.22 -0.70 -6.48
C LEU A 189 -10.38 -0.93 -7.72
N VAL A 190 -9.06 -0.84 -7.57
CA VAL A 190 -8.12 -1.08 -8.67
C VAL A 190 -7.12 -2.16 -8.29
N ASN A 191 -6.95 -3.17 -9.13
CA ASN A 191 -5.87 -4.12 -8.94
C ASN A 191 -5.38 -4.72 -10.26
N GLY A 192 -4.22 -5.36 -10.27
CA GLY A 192 -3.81 -6.22 -11.37
C GLY A 192 -4.35 -7.64 -11.21
N VAL A 193 -4.65 -8.30 -12.33
CA VAL A 193 -5.17 -9.68 -12.33
C VAL A 193 -4.12 -10.69 -11.88
N LEU A 194 -2.84 -10.40 -12.11
CA LEU A 194 -1.70 -11.25 -11.74
C LEU A 194 -1.11 -10.85 -10.38
N ASP A 195 -1.87 -10.15 -9.54
CA ASP A 195 -1.42 -9.77 -8.21
C ASP A 195 -1.31 -11.00 -7.30
N GLY A 196 -0.07 -11.40 -7.01
CA GLY A 196 0.23 -12.48 -6.06
C GLY A 196 0.29 -12.03 -4.60
N CYS A 197 0.30 -10.73 -4.32
CA CYS A 197 0.28 -10.18 -2.96
C CYS A 197 -1.15 -10.07 -2.45
N MET A 198 -2.07 -9.62 -3.31
CA MET A 198 -3.49 -9.46 -3.03
C MET A 198 -4.27 -10.09 -4.19
N PRO A 199 -4.55 -11.40 -4.14
CA PRO A 199 -5.20 -12.13 -5.23
C PRO A 199 -6.48 -11.45 -5.70
N VAL A 200 -6.70 -11.46 -7.02
CA VAL A 200 -7.87 -10.82 -7.63
C VAL A 200 -9.19 -11.42 -7.13
N GLU A 201 -9.17 -12.69 -6.74
CA GLU A 201 -10.28 -13.41 -6.15
C GLU A 201 -10.75 -12.77 -4.84
N ASP A 202 -9.84 -12.28 -4.01
CA ASP A 202 -10.21 -11.55 -2.79
C ASP A 202 -11.05 -10.34 -3.17
N SER A 203 -10.65 -9.60 -4.21
CA SER A 203 -11.40 -8.46 -4.73
C SER A 203 -12.76 -8.87 -5.33
N MET A 204 -12.84 -10.04 -5.98
CA MET A 204 -14.10 -10.57 -6.52
C MET A 204 -15.09 -10.96 -5.40
N LEU A 205 -14.61 -11.56 -4.31
CA LEU A 205 -15.45 -11.85 -3.14
C LEU A 205 -16.07 -10.56 -2.58
N LEU A 206 -15.37 -9.43 -2.64
CA LEU A 206 -15.92 -8.12 -2.23
C LEU A 206 -17.03 -7.63 -3.16
N ALA A 207 -16.99 -8.00 -4.44
CA ALA A 207 -18.02 -7.64 -5.40
C ALA A 207 -19.36 -8.29 -5.08
N GLU A 208 -19.35 -9.43 -4.38
CA GLU A 208 -20.56 -10.22 -4.07
C GLU A 208 -21.40 -9.62 -2.93
N SER A 209 -20.88 -8.66 -2.15
CA SER A 209 -21.54 -8.15 -0.93
C SER A 209 -21.61 -6.63 -0.87
N GLY A 210 -22.72 -6.04 -0.40
CA GLY A 210 -22.83 -4.58 -0.18
C GLY A 210 -23.43 -3.78 -1.36
N SER A 211 -23.22 -2.45 -1.37
CA SER A 211 -23.73 -1.55 -2.42
C SER A 211 -22.99 -1.69 -3.75
N GLN A 212 -23.50 -1.08 -4.82
CA GLN A 212 -22.82 -1.04 -6.13
C GLN A 212 -21.41 -0.46 -5.96
N LYS A 213 -20.42 -1.11 -6.58
CA LYS A 213 -19.01 -0.73 -6.57
C LYS A 213 -18.51 -0.65 -8.01
N GLU A 214 -17.56 0.23 -8.25
CA GLU A 214 -16.78 0.20 -9.49
C GLU A 214 -15.48 -0.58 -9.24
N MET A 215 -15.15 -1.50 -10.15
CA MET A 215 -13.90 -2.25 -10.10
C MET A 215 -13.17 -2.12 -11.42
N ARG A 216 -11.84 -1.98 -11.34
CA ARG A 216 -10.93 -2.03 -12.48
C ARG A 216 -9.82 -3.02 -12.22
N LEU A 217 -9.90 -4.14 -12.93
CA LEU A 217 -8.91 -5.21 -12.87
C LEU A 217 -8.05 -5.13 -14.14
N VAL A 218 -6.79 -4.75 -13.96
CA VAL A 218 -5.84 -4.53 -15.05
C VAL A 218 -5.24 -5.87 -15.48
N GLN A 219 -5.52 -6.27 -16.71
CA GLN A 219 -5.00 -7.51 -17.29
C GLN A 219 -3.47 -7.46 -17.40
N GLU A 220 -2.82 -8.61 -17.27
CA GLU A 220 -1.37 -8.77 -17.43
C GLU A 220 -0.50 -7.93 -16.46
N ARG A 221 -1.12 -7.38 -15.42
CA ARG A 221 -0.45 -6.62 -14.38
C ARG A 221 -0.51 -7.31 -13.03
N ALA A 222 0.58 -7.17 -12.30
CA ALA A 222 0.74 -7.64 -10.93
C ALA A 222 0.18 -6.59 -9.95
N HIS A 223 0.72 -6.55 -8.73
CA HIS A 223 0.23 -5.69 -7.64
C HIS A 223 -0.11 -4.26 -8.08
N ILE A 224 -1.25 -3.74 -7.57
CA ILE A 224 -1.83 -2.39 -7.79
C ILE A 224 -2.16 -1.99 -9.24
N GLY A 225 -1.86 -2.84 -10.23
CA GLY A 225 -2.20 -2.59 -11.64
C GLY A 225 -1.38 -1.49 -12.34
N TYR A 226 -0.23 -1.10 -11.76
CA TYR A 226 0.62 -0.03 -12.30
C TYR A 226 1.44 -0.50 -13.53
N PRO A 227 1.78 0.39 -14.49
CA PRO A 227 1.42 1.81 -14.61
C PRO A 227 0.01 2.11 -15.15
N GLU A 228 -0.63 1.17 -15.83
CA GLU A 228 -1.86 1.37 -16.61
C GLU A 228 -3.05 1.81 -15.75
N ALA A 229 -3.10 1.39 -14.49
CA ALA A 229 -4.08 1.84 -13.51
C ALA A 229 -4.20 3.38 -13.48
N SER A 230 -3.09 4.11 -13.63
CA SER A 230 -3.05 5.58 -13.58
C SER A 230 -3.90 6.23 -14.68
N SER A 231 -3.98 5.60 -15.86
CA SER A 231 -4.75 6.11 -17.00
C SER A 231 -6.26 6.15 -16.75
N PHE A 232 -6.74 5.38 -15.79
CA PHE A 232 -8.14 5.34 -15.40
C PHE A 232 -8.40 6.11 -14.10
N VAL A 233 -7.50 6.00 -13.11
CA VAL A 233 -7.71 6.56 -11.77
C VAL A 233 -7.68 8.07 -11.76
N TYR A 234 -6.78 8.71 -12.52
CA TYR A 234 -6.74 10.18 -12.58
C TYR A 234 -8.00 10.78 -13.21
N PRO A 235 -8.48 10.32 -14.38
CA PRO A 235 -9.75 10.80 -14.94
C PRO A 235 -10.96 10.51 -14.03
N TRP A 236 -10.99 9.36 -13.35
CA TRP A 236 -12.07 9.02 -12.43
C TRP A 236 -12.13 9.99 -11.24
N MET A 237 -10.98 10.30 -10.62
CA MET A 237 -10.91 11.28 -9.53
C MET A 237 -11.34 12.67 -10.01
N GLU A 238 -10.87 13.11 -11.18
CA GLU A 238 -11.25 14.40 -11.75
C GLU A 238 -12.76 14.50 -12.01
N SER A 239 -13.35 13.46 -12.61
CA SER A 239 -14.80 13.38 -12.84
C SER A 239 -15.58 13.49 -11.51
N THR A 240 -15.13 12.77 -10.49
CA THR A 240 -15.82 12.71 -9.19
C THR A 240 -15.75 14.03 -8.42
N LEU A 241 -14.62 14.75 -8.51
CA LEU A 241 -14.47 16.08 -7.89
C LEU A 241 -15.32 17.17 -8.57
N ASN A 242 -15.63 16.97 -9.85
CA ASN A 242 -16.37 17.93 -10.68
C ASN A 242 -17.88 17.68 -10.73
N ALA A 243 -18.36 16.52 -10.25
CA ALA A 243 -19.78 16.15 -10.16
C ALA A 243 -20.45 16.69 -8.88
#